data_AF-A0A9Q5CXF7-F1
#
_entry.id   AF-A0A9Q5CXF7-F1
#
_cell.length_a   1.000
_cell.length_b   1.000
_cell.length_c   1.000
_cell.angle_alpha   90.00
_cell.angle_beta   90.00
_cell.angle_gamma   90.00
#
_symmetry.space_group_name_H-M   'P 1'
#
loop_
_entity.id
_entity.type
_entity.pdbx_description
1 polymer ?
#
loop_
_entity_poly.entity_id
_entity_poly.type
_entity_poly.pdbx_seq_one_letter_code
_entity_poly.pdbx_strand_id
1 'polypeptide(L)'
;MYRLRQHKWLPPVTAVVVILLLSGAGYITLFSGGPQQRNVVLILPDTGTIRKYYGGPQAPVRNYLHITFDGSSRKNAIRLSFARIYMEDMQQHQDTLRGIHFHFDKTAHYEDLVKILDLLWCMRTQRWLAEPEDIWYFQYGDEYDF
;
A
#
# COMPACT_ATOMS: atom_id res chain seq x y z
N MET A 1 62.89 13.62 -32.02
CA MET A 1 62.06 12.53 -32.62
C MET A 1 60.89 12.23 -31.68
N TYR A 2 59.71 12.82 -31.93
CA TYR A 2 58.50 12.54 -31.14
C TYR A 2 57.61 11.55 -31.90
N ARG A 3 57.40 10.36 -31.33
CA ARG A 3 56.50 9.31 -31.85
C ARG A 3 55.06 9.65 -31.43
N LEU A 4 54.27 10.19 -32.35
CA LEU A 4 52.83 10.37 -32.15
C LEU A 4 52.13 9.01 -32.13
N ARG A 5 51.61 8.64 -30.95
CA ARG A 5 50.74 7.48 -30.73
C ARG A 5 49.43 7.71 -31.50
N GLN A 6 49.17 6.89 -32.51
CA GLN A 6 47.90 6.88 -33.22
C GLN A 6 46.79 6.39 -32.28
N HIS A 7 45.93 7.30 -31.83
CA HIS A 7 44.66 6.96 -31.21
C HIS A 7 43.78 6.30 -32.28
N LYS A 8 43.58 4.99 -32.15
CA LYS A 8 42.65 4.22 -32.99
C LYS A 8 41.23 4.69 -32.67
N TRP A 9 40.65 5.48 -33.56
CA TRP A 9 39.25 5.84 -33.52
C TRP A 9 38.41 4.57 -33.64
N LEU A 10 37.46 4.39 -32.72
CA LEU A 10 36.46 3.33 -32.81
C LEU A 10 35.63 3.55 -34.09
N PRO A 11 35.39 2.51 -34.91
CA PRO A 11 34.56 2.64 -36.09
C PRO A 11 33.17 3.18 -35.70
N PRO A 12 32.51 4.00 -36.54
CA PRO A 12 31.27 4.68 -36.17
C PRO A 12 30.16 3.74 -35.69
N VAL A 13 30.17 2.49 -36.17
CA VAL A 13 29.23 1.44 -35.76
C VAL A 13 29.37 1.07 -34.27
N THR A 14 30.58 1.00 -33.72
CA THR A 14 30.77 0.66 -32.31
C THR A 14 30.38 1.82 -31.39
N ALA A 15 30.54 3.08 -31.85
CA ALA A 15 30.07 4.24 -31.10
C ALA A 15 28.54 4.27 -30.97
N VAL A 16 27.81 3.94 -32.05
CA VAL A 16 26.33 3.89 -32.03
C VAL A 16 25.80 2.80 -31.09
N VAL A 17 26.42 1.61 -31.10
CA VAL A 17 26.02 0.51 -30.21
C VAL A 17 26.24 0.86 -28.73
N VAL A 18 27.36 1.51 -28.39
CA VAL A 18 27.62 1.96 -27.01
C VAL A 18 26.59 3.02 -26.58
N ILE A 19 26.24 3.97 -27.45
CA ILE A 19 25.22 4.99 -27.15
C ILE A 19 23.85 4.35 -26.93
N LEU A 20 23.45 3.36 -27.73
CA LEU A 20 22.17 2.67 -27.57
C LEU A 20 22.12 1.84 -26.28
N LEU A 21 23.21 1.18 -25.90
CA LEU A 21 23.30 0.43 -24.65
C LEU A 21 23.24 1.36 -23.42
N LEU A 22 23.91 2.51 -23.47
CA LEU A 22 23.86 3.51 -22.39
C LEU A 22 22.48 4.17 -22.29
N SER A 23 21.84 4.46 -23.42
CA SER A 23 20.48 4.99 -23.48
C SER A 23 19.46 4.00 -22.92
N GLY A 24 19.58 2.72 -23.28
CA GLY A 24 18.71 1.64 -22.79
C GLY A 24 18.88 1.40 -21.28
N ALA A 25 20.12 1.40 -20.79
CA ALA A 25 20.41 1.25 -19.36
C ALA A 25 19.89 2.46 -18.55
N GLY A 26 20.06 3.68 -19.07
CA GLY A 26 19.54 4.90 -18.44
C GLY A 26 18.01 4.97 -18.43
N TYR A 27 17.35 4.44 -19.46
CA TYR A 27 15.88 4.36 -19.51
C TYR A 27 15.34 3.37 -18.48
N ILE A 28 16.00 2.23 -18.30
CA ILE A 28 15.60 1.24 -17.28
C ILE A 28 15.72 1.83 -15.87
N THR A 29 16.80 2.56 -15.56
CA THR A 29 17.01 3.12 -14.22
C THR A 29 16.11 4.33 -13.90
N LEU A 30 15.74 5.14 -14.89
CA LEU A 30 14.81 6.27 -14.70
C LEU A 30 13.35 5.84 -14.53
N PHE A 31 12.93 4.73 -15.14
CA PHE A 31 11.55 4.22 -15.04
C PHE A 31 11.38 3.12 -13.99
N SER A 32 12.46 2.51 -13.51
CA SER A 32 12.45 1.72 -12.29
C SER A 32 12.44 2.67 -11.09
N GLY A 33 11.29 3.30 -10.82
CA GLY A 33 11.05 3.94 -9.53
C GLY A 33 11.42 2.93 -8.45
N GLY A 34 12.52 3.20 -7.72
CA GLY A 34 13.05 2.29 -6.72
C GLY A 34 11.96 1.91 -5.71
N PRO A 35 12.07 0.77 -5.02
CA PRO A 35 11.10 0.38 -4.02
C PRO A 35 10.99 1.51 -3.00
N GLN A 36 9.87 2.23 -3.05
CA GLN A 36 9.53 3.26 -2.08
C GLN A 36 9.48 2.53 -0.73
N GLN A 37 10.53 2.68 0.09
CA GLN A 37 10.50 2.22 1.46
C GLN A 37 9.42 3.05 2.16
N ARG A 38 8.21 2.49 2.25
CA ARG A 38 7.10 3.06 2.99
C ARG A 38 7.15 2.45 4.38
N ASN A 39 7.24 3.31 5.38
CA ASN A 39 7.06 2.92 6.77
C ASN A 39 5.61 2.49 6.95
N VAL A 40 5.35 1.18 6.95
CA VAL A 40 4.08 0.65 7.46
C VAL A 40 4.19 0.71 8.97
N VAL A 41 3.51 1.69 9.56
CA VAL A 41 3.40 1.76 11.02
C VAL A 41 2.36 0.72 11.44
N LEU A 42 2.83 -0.48 11.76
CA LEU A 42 2.01 -1.48 12.46
C LEU A 42 1.83 -1.00 13.90
N ILE A 43 0.74 -0.29 14.16
CA ILE A 43 0.36 0.05 15.54
C ILE A 43 -0.30 -1.20 16.12
N LEU A 44 0.45 -1.96 16.92
CA LEU A 44 -0.08 -2.99 17.81
C LEU A 44 -0.48 -2.30 19.11
N PRO A 45 -1.74 -1.94 19.32
CA PRO A 45 -2.09 -1.13 20.47
C PRO A 45 -2.29 -2.04 21.68
N ASP A 46 -1.74 -1.63 22.82
CA ASP A 46 -2.34 -2.01 24.09
C ASP A 46 -3.77 -1.46 24.14
N THR A 47 -4.73 -2.31 24.51
CA THR A 47 -6.19 -2.07 24.53
C THR A 47 -6.60 -0.74 25.19
N GLY A 48 -5.82 -0.21 26.13
CA GLY A 48 -6.06 1.10 26.76
C GLY A 48 -5.80 2.31 25.86
N THR A 49 -4.97 2.17 24.83
CA THR A 49 -4.50 3.27 23.97
C THR A 49 -5.50 3.60 22.86
N ILE A 50 -6.19 2.59 22.32
CA ILE A 50 -7.15 2.71 21.21
C ILE A 50 -8.30 3.65 21.57
N ARG A 51 -8.84 3.52 22.78
CA ARG A 51 -9.95 4.34 23.27
C ARG A 51 -9.61 5.83 23.33
N LYS A 52 -8.35 6.18 23.57
CA LYS A 52 -7.87 7.57 23.65
C LYS A 52 -7.70 8.20 22.26
N TYR A 53 -7.29 7.42 21.26
CA TYR A 53 -7.10 7.91 19.88
C TYR A 53 -8.37 7.89 19.04
N TYR A 54 -9.31 6.98 19.33
CA TYR A 54 -10.52 6.77 18.50
C TYR A 54 -11.84 7.06 19.23
N GLY A 55 -11.80 7.33 20.54
CA GLY A 55 -12.95 7.73 21.37
C GLY A 55 -12.69 8.97 22.25
N GLY A 56 -11.59 9.68 22.01
CA GLY A 56 -11.36 10.99 22.62
C GLY A 56 -12.44 11.99 22.15
N PRO A 57 -12.78 13.02 22.95
CA PRO A 57 -13.89 13.95 22.68
C PRO A 57 -13.86 14.70 21.34
N GLN A 58 -12.80 14.55 20.54
CA GLN A 58 -12.55 15.30 19.30
C GLN A 58 -12.44 14.42 18.04
N ALA A 59 -12.42 13.09 18.14
CA ALA A 59 -12.45 12.24 16.94
C ALA A 59 -13.90 12.16 16.42
N PRO A 60 -14.18 12.47 15.13
CA PRO A 60 -15.54 12.34 14.61
C PRO A 60 -15.98 10.88 14.70
N VAL A 61 -17.22 10.68 15.16
CA VAL A 61 -17.87 9.36 15.16
C VAL A 61 -17.97 8.91 13.71
N ARG A 62 -17.23 7.86 13.35
CA ARG A 62 -17.19 7.32 11.98
C ARG A 62 -18.25 6.26 11.79
N ASN A 63 -18.80 6.20 10.58
CA ASN A 63 -19.70 5.14 10.17
C ASN A 63 -18.89 3.99 9.55
N TYR A 64 -18.78 2.88 10.29
CA TYR A 64 -18.02 1.71 9.85
C TYR A 64 -18.91 0.72 9.11
N LEU A 65 -18.47 0.34 7.91
CA LEU A 65 -18.98 -0.82 7.23
C LEU A 65 -18.36 -2.08 7.86
N HIS A 66 -19.19 -2.93 8.44
CA HIS A 66 -18.73 -4.16 9.07
C HIS A 66 -18.73 -5.32 8.07
N ILE A 67 -17.57 -5.98 7.92
CA ILE A 67 -17.36 -7.13 7.05
C ILE A 67 -16.77 -8.27 7.87
N THR A 68 -17.53 -9.35 8.04
CA THR A 68 -17.08 -10.54 8.78
C THR A 68 -16.59 -11.61 7.82
N PHE A 69 -15.41 -12.17 8.09
CA PHE A 69 -14.86 -13.34 7.42
C PHE A 69 -15.15 -14.59 8.26
N ASP A 70 -15.56 -15.66 7.59
CA ASP A 70 -15.92 -16.96 8.20
C ASP A 70 -15.26 -18.12 7.42
N GLY A 71 -15.58 -19.39 7.70
CA GLY A 71 -15.02 -20.53 6.97
C GLY A 71 -15.44 -20.65 5.48
N SER A 72 -16.25 -19.74 4.94
CA SER A 72 -16.76 -19.81 3.57
C SER A 72 -15.90 -19.01 2.58
N SER A 73 -14.93 -19.67 1.94
CA SER A 73 -14.04 -19.04 0.95
C SER A 73 -14.78 -18.31 -0.17
N ARG A 74 -15.92 -18.83 -0.64
CA ARG A 74 -16.73 -18.18 -1.69
C ARG A 74 -17.35 -16.87 -1.21
N LYS A 75 -17.93 -16.84 0.00
CA LYS A 75 -18.52 -15.61 0.56
C LYS A 75 -17.44 -14.58 0.86
N ASN A 76 -16.32 -15.04 1.41
CA ASN A 76 -15.17 -14.19 1.72
C ASN A 76 -14.56 -13.54 0.48
N ALA A 77 -14.47 -14.26 -0.64
CA ALA A 77 -14.02 -13.68 -1.90
C ALA A 77 -14.94 -12.54 -2.38
N ILE A 78 -16.26 -12.69 -2.24
CA ILE A 78 -17.22 -11.64 -2.58
C ILE A 78 -17.07 -10.44 -1.65
N ARG A 79 -16.94 -10.69 -0.34
CA ARG A 79 -16.72 -9.66 0.69
C ARG A 79 -15.44 -8.87 0.43
N LEU A 80 -14.36 -9.55 0.05
CA LEU A 80 -13.08 -8.93 -0.29
C LEU A 80 -13.18 -8.03 -1.52
N SER A 81 -13.86 -8.49 -2.59
CA SER A 81 -14.10 -7.67 -3.79
C SER A 81 -14.94 -6.44 -3.48
N PHE A 82 -15.98 -6.60 -2.66
CA PHE A 82 -16.80 -5.48 -2.20
C PHE A 82 -15.99 -4.48 -1.36
N ALA A 83 -15.17 -4.97 -0.44
CA ALA A 83 -14.28 -4.14 0.36
C ALA A 83 -13.35 -3.30 -0.52
N ARG A 84 -12.75 -3.90 -1.55
CA ARG A 84 -11.90 -3.16 -2.51
C ARG A 84 -12.66 -2.00 -3.15
N ILE A 85 -13.83 -2.25 -3.73
CA ILE A 85 -14.65 -1.22 -4.39
C ILE A 85 -15.02 -0.11 -3.40
N TYR A 86 -15.38 -0.48 -2.17
CA TYR A 86 -15.72 0.51 -1.14
C TYR A 86 -14.51 1.35 -0.73
N MET A 87 -13.32 0.75 -0.62
CA MET A 87 -12.08 1.49 -0.35
C MET A 87 -11.72 2.43 -1.49
N GLU A 88 -11.88 2.00 -2.75
CA GLU A 88 -11.66 2.83 -3.94
C GLU A 88 -12.60 4.05 -3.93
N ASP A 89 -13.89 3.84 -3.64
CA ASP A 89 -14.88 4.91 -3.50
C ASP A 89 -14.50 5.91 -2.40
N MET A 90 -14.09 5.42 -1.22
CA MET A 90 -13.64 6.28 -0.13
C MET A 90 -12.41 7.11 -0.53
N GLN A 91 -11.43 6.52 -1.22
CA GLN A 91 -10.21 7.22 -1.66
C GLN A 91 -10.50 8.26 -2.73
N GLN A 92 -11.38 7.92 -3.69
CA GLN A 92 -11.76 8.84 -4.77
C GLN A 92 -12.46 10.10 -4.24
N HIS A 93 -13.24 9.97 -3.17
CA HIS A 93 -14.01 11.06 -2.57
C HIS A 93 -13.35 11.69 -1.33
N GLN A 94 -12.12 11.28 -0.98
CA GLN A 94 -11.42 11.72 0.24
C GLN A 94 -12.31 11.59 1.49
N ASP A 95 -13.04 10.48 1.60
CA ASP A 95 -14.05 10.30 2.64
C ASP A 95 -13.40 9.93 3.99
N THR A 96 -13.50 10.86 4.94
CA THR A 96 -12.93 10.74 6.29
C THR A 96 -13.95 10.32 7.35
N LEU A 97 -15.23 10.27 6.98
CA LEU A 97 -16.36 9.97 7.88
C LEU A 97 -16.72 8.48 7.85
N ARG A 98 -16.43 7.80 6.74
CA ARG A 98 -16.63 6.35 6.59
C ARG A 98 -15.36 5.56 6.94
N GLY A 99 -15.56 4.30 7.32
CA GLY A 99 -14.49 3.34 7.58
C GLY A 99 -14.95 1.92 7.25
N ILE A 100 -14.02 0.97 7.32
CA ILE A 100 -14.30 -0.46 7.21
C ILE A 100 -13.77 -1.15 8.46
N HIS A 101 -14.60 -2.03 9.01
CA HIS A 101 -14.24 -2.95 10.08
C HIS A 101 -14.25 -4.37 9.54
N PHE A 102 -13.07 -4.97 9.43
CA PHE A 102 -12.89 -6.37 9.07
C PHE A 102 -12.84 -7.21 10.35
N HIS A 103 -13.79 -8.10 10.55
CA HIS A 103 -13.81 -9.04 11.67
C HIS A 103 -13.51 -10.45 11.17
N PHE A 104 -12.64 -11.18 11.87
CA PHE A 104 -12.32 -12.57 11.58
C PHE A 104 -12.95 -13.47 12.63
N ASP A 105 -14.04 -14.17 12.24
CA ASP A 105 -14.67 -15.15 13.12
C ASP A 105 -13.71 -16.33 13.40
N LYS A 106 -14.02 -17.13 14.41
CA LYS A 106 -13.27 -18.33 14.82
C LYS A 106 -13.09 -19.36 13.70
N THR A 107 -13.97 -19.32 12.70
CA THR A 107 -13.93 -20.21 11.54
C THR A 107 -13.18 -19.62 10.34
N ALA A 108 -12.76 -18.35 10.42
CA ALA A 108 -12.03 -17.69 9.34
C ALA A 108 -10.70 -18.38 9.07
N HIS A 109 -10.30 -18.41 7.80
CA HIS A 109 -9.02 -18.97 7.43
C HIS A 109 -7.93 -17.90 7.51
N TYR A 110 -6.71 -18.31 7.87
CA TYR A 110 -5.54 -17.43 7.85
C TYR A 110 -5.33 -16.75 6.49
N GLU A 111 -5.69 -17.44 5.39
CA GLU A 111 -5.62 -16.88 4.05
C GLU A 111 -6.50 -15.62 3.86
N ASP A 112 -7.63 -15.52 4.57
CA ASP A 112 -8.50 -14.35 4.52
C ASP A 112 -7.82 -13.13 5.15
N LEU A 113 -7.08 -13.32 6.25
CA LEU A 113 -6.26 -12.28 6.88
C LEU A 113 -5.18 -11.77 5.92
N VAL A 114 -4.43 -12.70 5.30
CA VAL A 114 -3.38 -12.36 4.33
C VAL A 114 -3.95 -11.55 3.18
N LYS A 115 -5.11 -11.95 2.64
CA LYS A 115 -5.79 -11.21 1.55
C LYS A 115 -6.19 -9.80 1.94
N ILE A 116 -6.61 -9.56 3.19
CA ILE A 116 -6.92 -8.22 3.67
C ILE A 116 -5.66 -7.36 3.79
N LEU A 117 -4.57 -7.93 4.30
CA LEU A 117 -3.28 -7.23 4.37
C LEU A 117 -2.76 -6.89 2.96
N ASP A 118 -2.86 -7.83 2.02
CA ASP A 118 -2.52 -7.61 0.61
C ASP A 118 -3.40 -6.53 -0.01
N LEU A 119 -4.70 -6.51 0.30
CA LEU A 119 -5.61 -5.46 -0.16
C LEU A 119 -5.18 -4.09 0.36
N LEU A 120 -4.94 -3.97 1.67
CA LEU A 120 -4.52 -2.71 2.31
C LEU A 120 -3.19 -2.21 1.73
N TRP A 121 -2.26 -3.12 1.45
CA TRP A 121 -0.98 -2.84 0.82
C TRP A 121 -1.15 -2.37 -0.63
N CYS A 122 -1.89 -3.10 -1.46
CA CYS A 122 -2.17 -2.75 -2.85
C CYS A 122 -2.88 -1.40 -2.98
N MET A 123 -3.83 -1.13 -2.08
CA MET A 123 -4.55 0.13 -1.98
C MET A 123 -3.70 1.27 -1.41
N ARG A 124 -2.42 1.01 -1.12
CA ARG A 124 -1.44 2.00 -0.62
C ARG A 124 -1.94 2.75 0.62
N THR A 125 -2.74 2.06 1.43
CA THR A 125 -3.33 2.66 2.64
C THR A 125 -2.23 2.91 3.66
N GLN A 126 -2.24 4.10 4.24
CA GLN A 126 -1.20 4.49 5.20
C GLN A 126 -1.61 4.21 6.64
N ARG A 127 -2.91 4.08 6.90
CA ARG A 127 -3.46 4.06 8.26
C ARG A 127 -4.53 2.98 8.35
N TRP A 128 -4.22 1.93 9.08
CA TRP A 128 -5.13 0.87 9.50
C TRP A 128 -4.66 0.36 10.86
N LEU A 129 -5.58 -0.23 11.60
CA LEU A 129 -5.35 -0.76 12.94
C LEU A 129 -5.58 -2.26 12.92
N ALA A 130 -4.70 -3.03 13.53
CA ALA A 130 -4.94 -4.46 13.77
C ALA A 130 -5.10 -4.73 15.26
N GLU A 131 -6.15 -5.47 15.58
CA GLU A 131 -6.43 -6.13 16.85
C GLU A 131 -6.45 -7.66 16.60
N PRO A 132 -6.45 -8.51 17.63
CA PRO A 132 -6.31 -9.95 17.46
C PRO A 132 -7.30 -10.60 16.48
N GLU A 133 -8.55 -10.11 16.43
CA GLU A 133 -9.63 -10.64 15.58
C GLU A 133 -10.16 -9.60 14.59
N ASP A 134 -9.60 -8.38 14.59
CA ASP A 134 -10.20 -7.25 13.90
C ASP A 134 -9.15 -6.39 13.18
N ILE A 135 -9.52 -5.88 12.01
CA ILE A 135 -8.75 -4.85 11.30
C ILE A 135 -9.66 -3.67 10.98
N TRP A 136 -9.24 -2.47 11.37
CA TRP A 136 -9.96 -1.23 11.12
C TRP A 136 -9.24 -0.41 10.06
N TYR A 137 -9.95 -0.01 9.01
CA TYR A 137 -9.47 0.89 7.98
C TYR A 137 -10.31 2.17 7.94
N PHE A 138 -9.65 3.32 7.81
CA PHE A 138 -10.29 4.62 7.64
C PHE A 138 -9.27 5.61 7.05
N GLN A 139 -9.77 6.73 6.51
CA GLN A 139 -8.93 7.84 6.06
C GLN A 139 -9.00 9.01 7.05
N TYR A 140 -7.93 9.78 7.10
CA TYR A 140 -7.90 11.09 7.75
C TYR A 140 -7.82 12.16 6.66
N GLY A 141 -8.40 13.32 6.93
CA GLY A 141 -8.18 14.48 6.08
C GLY A 141 -6.76 15.00 6.28
N ASP A 142 -6.24 15.69 5.26
CA ASP A 142 -4.90 16.28 5.23
C ASP A 142 -4.66 17.33 6.36
N GLU A 143 -5.69 17.67 7.13
CA GLU A 143 -5.61 18.61 8.25
C GLU A 143 -4.92 18.01 9.50
N TYR A 144 -4.72 16.69 9.54
CA TYR A 144 -4.02 15.99 10.63
C TYR A 144 -2.86 15.14 10.10
N ASP A 145 -1.82 15.83 9.62
CA ASP A 145 -0.48 15.27 9.44
C ASP A 145 0.29 15.35 10.77
N PHE A 146 0.68 14.19 11.28
CA PHE A 146 1.53 14.01 12.47
C PHE A 146 2.96 13.67 12.04
#